data_AF-A0A243Q5F0-F1
#
_entry.id   AF-A0A243Q5F0-F1
#
_cell.length_a   1.000
_cell.length_b   1.000
_cell.length_c   1.000
_cell.angle_alpha   90.00
_cell.angle_beta   90.00
_cell.angle_gamma   90.00
#
_symmetry.space_group_name_H-M   'P 1'
#
loop_
_entity.id
_entity.type
_entity.pdbx_description
1 polymer ?
#
loop_
_entity_poly.entity_id
_entity_poly.type
_entity_poly.pdbx_seq_one_letter_code
_entity_poly.pdbx_strand_id
1 'polypeptide(L)'
;MAVGLLGLPAPASAKGRTLHPGDYAKIVERLQRRLQELNFSPGLVNGYYGAETQVAVWAFQKSQGLMAKDEVGPETWRALAHPHWAPPLVPAGGPRRVEIDLRRQLLTVYRHNRPTLISHVSTGSGTYFCQYGNSSSTLTPAGDFRIVQRERHRVEDPLATMYETLSFMRDPAAGFTGAIRSGLTSGFTGGLKHAPGGRAGA
;
A
#
# COMPACT_ATOMS: atom_id res chain seq x y z
N MET A 1 23.14 -26.72 27.66
CA MET A 1 21.69 -26.45 27.65
C MET A 1 21.40 -25.42 26.57
N ALA A 2 20.96 -25.83 25.38
CA ALA A 2 20.57 -24.92 24.31
C ALA A 2 19.08 -25.16 24.00
N VAL A 3 18.25 -24.13 24.17
CA VAL A 3 16.81 -24.22 23.95
C VAL A 3 16.56 -24.14 22.45
N GLY A 4 16.05 -25.22 21.86
CA GLY A 4 15.76 -25.27 20.43
C GLY A 4 14.63 -24.31 20.05
N LEU A 5 14.81 -23.56 18.96
CA LEU A 5 13.69 -22.85 18.34
C LEU A 5 12.69 -23.88 17.82
N LEU A 6 11.51 -23.94 18.44
CA LEU A 6 10.33 -24.60 17.89
C LEU A 6 9.86 -23.81 16.67
N GLY A 7 10.46 -24.09 15.51
CA GLY A 7 9.92 -23.68 14.23
C GLY A 7 8.56 -24.33 14.05
N LEU A 8 7.51 -23.50 13.97
CA LEU A 8 6.17 -23.97 13.61
C LEU A 8 6.24 -24.72 12.27
N PRO A 9 5.67 -25.93 12.17
CA PRO A 9 5.73 -26.69 10.93
C PRO A 9 5.05 -25.90 9.81
N ALA A 10 5.76 -25.69 8.70
CA ALA A 10 5.15 -25.12 7.50
C ALA A 10 3.93 -25.96 7.11
N PRO A 11 2.78 -25.34 6.79
CA PRO A 11 1.56 -26.09 6.47
C PRO A 11 1.84 -26.99 5.27
N ALA A 12 1.67 -28.31 5.47
CA ALA A 12 1.88 -29.30 4.45
C ALA A 12 1.05 -28.99 3.20
N SER A 13 1.61 -29.29 2.02
CA SER A 13 1.00 -29.01 0.73
C SER A 13 -0.29 -29.80 0.52
N ALA A 14 -1.42 -29.28 0.99
CA ALA A 14 -2.72 -29.66 0.49
C ALA A 14 -2.76 -29.43 -1.04
N LYS A 15 -3.52 -30.24 -1.78
CA LYS A 15 -3.97 -29.91 -3.14
C LYS A 15 -4.81 -28.62 -3.03
N GLY A 16 -4.14 -27.49 -3.18
CA GLY A 16 -4.56 -26.25 -2.52
C GLY A 16 -5.74 -25.58 -3.20
N ARG A 17 -6.87 -25.46 -2.49
CA ARG A 17 -7.99 -24.63 -2.91
C ARG A 17 -7.51 -23.18 -3.06
N THR A 18 -7.47 -22.67 -4.29
CA THR A 18 -7.27 -21.24 -4.57
C THR A 18 -8.36 -20.45 -3.85
N LEU A 19 -7.97 -19.39 -3.14
CA LEU A 19 -8.93 -18.47 -2.52
C LEU A 19 -9.23 -17.31 -3.46
N HIS A 20 -10.48 -16.83 -3.43
CA HIS A 20 -10.98 -15.73 -4.26
C HIS A 20 -11.69 -14.68 -3.38
N PRO A 21 -11.84 -13.42 -3.84
CA PRO A 21 -12.71 -12.46 -3.17
C PRO A 21 -14.12 -13.00 -2.96
N GLY A 22 -14.71 -12.71 -1.81
CA GLY A 22 -15.99 -13.25 -1.38
C GLY A 22 -15.93 -14.62 -0.67
N ASP A 23 -14.80 -15.34 -0.70
CA ASP A 23 -14.65 -16.58 0.07
C ASP A 23 -14.88 -16.35 1.58
N TYR A 24 -15.63 -17.25 2.21
CA TYR A 24 -15.78 -17.30 3.67
C TYR A 24 -15.32 -18.65 4.24
N ALA A 25 -14.14 -18.69 4.87
CA ALA A 25 -13.58 -19.95 5.40
C ALA A 25 -12.46 -19.75 6.43
N LYS A 26 -12.24 -20.77 7.29
CA LYS A 26 -11.09 -20.81 8.23
C LYS A 26 -9.71 -20.72 7.56
N ILE A 27 -9.59 -21.08 6.28
CA ILE A 27 -8.36 -20.87 5.51
C ILE A 27 -8.11 -19.40 5.15
N VAL A 28 -9.17 -18.59 5.00
CA VAL A 28 -9.06 -17.14 4.84
C VAL A 28 -8.62 -16.49 6.15
N GLU A 29 -9.09 -16.95 7.32
CA GLU A 29 -8.56 -16.45 8.60
C GLU A 29 -7.04 -16.70 8.74
N ARG A 30 -6.55 -17.84 8.23
CA ARG A 30 -5.10 -18.13 8.20
C ARG A 30 -4.35 -17.20 7.24
N LEU A 31 -4.91 -16.91 6.07
CA LEU A 31 -4.39 -15.91 5.15
C LEU A 31 -4.30 -14.53 5.83
N GLN A 32 -5.38 -14.08 6.45
CA GLN A 32 -5.47 -12.78 7.12
C GLN A 32 -4.46 -12.67 8.27
N ARG A 33 -4.38 -13.67 9.18
CA ARG A 33 -3.36 -13.68 10.24
C ARG A 33 -1.95 -13.61 9.66
N ARG A 34 -1.67 -14.40 8.62
CA ARG A 34 -0.34 -14.42 8.00
C ARG A 34 0.02 -13.10 7.32
N LEU A 35 -0.92 -12.44 6.65
CA LEU A 35 -0.72 -11.10 6.09
C LEU A 35 -0.40 -10.09 7.19
N GLN A 36 -1.14 -10.14 8.31
CA GLN A 36 -0.95 -9.26 9.47
C GLN A 36 0.42 -9.45 10.15
N GLU A 37 0.85 -10.69 10.37
CA GLU A 37 2.21 -11.04 10.86
C GLU A 37 3.31 -10.44 9.97
N LEU A 38 3.05 -10.36 8.67
CA LEU A 38 3.97 -9.86 7.64
C LEU A 38 3.86 -8.34 7.42
N ASN A 39 3.13 -7.62 8.28
CA ASN A 39 2.85 -6.17 8.23
C ASN A 39 1.99 -5.70 7.05
N PHE A 40 1.31 -6.62 6.35
CA PHE A 40 0.22 -6.26 5.43
C PHE A 40 -1.06 -6.11 6.24
N SER A 41 -1.95 -5.19 5.86
CA SER A 41 -3.18 -4.90 6.62
C SER A 41 -4.42 -5.44 5.92
N PRO A 42 -4.83 -6.70 6.16
CA PRO A 42 -5.95 -7.35 5.46
C PRO A 42 -7.33 -6.98 6.01
N GLY A 43 -7.41 -6.02 6.94
CA GLY A 43 -8.63 -5.72 7.68
C GLY A 43 -8.84 -6.65 8.87
N LEU A 44 -10.10 -6.90 9.21
CA LEU A 44 -10.48 -7.81 10.29
C LEU A 44 -10.15 -9.27 9.95
N VAL A 45 -9.57 -9.99 10.92
CA VAL A 45 -9.34 -11.44 10.83
C VAL A 45 -10.64 -12.19 11.15
N ASN A 46 -11.56 -12.18 10.19
CA ASN A 46 -12.93 -12.71 10.30
C ASN A 46 -13.21 -13.90 9.38
N GLY A 47 -12.27 -14.29 8.53
CA GLY A 47 -12.44 -15.39 7.58
C GLY A 47 -13.19 -15.03 6.30
N TYR A 48 -13.53 -13.75 6.10
CA TYR A 48 -14.13 -13.22 4.88
C TYR A 48 -13.08 -12.54 3.99
N TYR A 49 -12.97 -12.97 2.73
CA TYR A 49 -12.07 -12.36 1.76
C TYR A 49 -12.72 -11.08 1.19
N GLY A 50 -12.72 -10.02 2.01
CA GLY A 50 -13.20 -8.69 1.63
C GLY A 50 -12.14 -7.82 0.95
N ALA A 51 -12.53 -6.60 0.58
CA ALA A 51 -11.67 -5.65 -0.15
C ALA A 51 -10.34 -5.33 0.58
N GLU A 52 -10.34 -5.19 1.90
CA GLU A 52 -9.10 -4.97 2.67
C GLU A 52 -8.14 -6.18 2.54
N THR A 53 -8.67 -7.40 2.56
CA THR A 53 -7.89 -8.63 2.37
C THR A 53 -7.35 -8.72 0.94
N GLN A 54 -8.14 -8.35 -0.08
CA GLN A 54 -7.73 -8.28 -1.48
C GLN A 54 -6.57 -7.28 -1.69
N VAL A 55 -6.69 -6.06 -1.14
CA VAL A 55 -5.64 -5.03 -1.18
C VAL A 55 -4.35 -5.53 -0.51
N ALA A 56 -4.46 -6.22 0.62
CA ALA A 56 -3.31 -6.81 1.31
C ALA A 56 -2.68 -7.98 0.52
N VAL A 57 -3.47 -8.81 -0.17
CA VAL A 57 -2.96 -9.87 -1.06
C VAL A 57 -2.23 -9.29 -2.26
N TRP A 58 -2.77 -8.27 -2.92
CA TRP A 58 -2.06 -7.58 -4.01
C TRP A 58 -0.75 -6.98 -3.52
N ALA A 59 -0.76 -6.29 -2.37
CA ALA A 59 0.45 -5.73 -1.77
C ALA A 59 1.50 -6.81 -1.47
N PHE A 60 1.06 -7.93 -0.91
CA PHE A 60 1.91 -9.08 -0.64
C PHE A 60 2.51 -9.65 -1.93
N GLN A 61 1.68 -9.97 -2.93
CA GLN A 61 2.14 -10.49 -4.23
C GLN A 61 3.17 -9.57 -4.89
N LYS A 62 2.89 -8.26 -5.00
CA LYS A 62 3.85 -7.29 -5.56
C LYS A 62 5.14 -7.20 -4.74
N SER A 63 5.07 -7.34 -3.41
CA SER A 63 6.28 -7.39 -2.56
C SER A 63 7.16 -8.60 -2.89
N GLN A 64 6.51 -9.73 -3.21
CA GLN A 64 7.14 -11.00 -3.58
C GLN A 64 7.44 -11.12 -5.08
N GLY A 65 7.37 -10.04 -5.86
CA GLY A 65 7.62 -10.07 -7.31
C GLY A 65 6.63 -10.92 -8.11
N LEU A 66 5.51 -11.33 -7.51
CA LEU A 66 4.42 -12.04 -8.17
C LEU A 66 3.52 -11.03 -8.89
N MET A 67 2.85 -11.47 -9.95
CA MET A 67 1.78 -10.69 -10.57
C MET A 67 0.64 -10.52 -9.56
N ALA A 68 0.20 -9.28 -9.34
CA ALA A 68 -0.96 -9.00 -8.50
C ALA A 68 -2.22 -9.62 -9.16
N LYS A 69 -2.87 -10.53 -8.43
CA LYS A 69 -4.10 -11.22 -8.81
C LYS A 69 -5.02 -11.20 -7.60
N ASP A 70 -6.32 -11.28 -7.86
CA ASP A 70 -7.32 -11.40 -6.79
C ASP A 70 -7.23 -12.74 -6.04
N GLU A 71 -6.56 -13.72 -6.65
CA GLU A 71 -6.48 -15.11 -6.19
C GLU A 71 -5.27 -15.42 -5.31
N VAL A 72 -5.48 -16.25 -4.27
CA VAL A 72 -4.40 -16.87 -3.49
C VAL A 72 -4.26 -18.33 -3.87
N GLY A 73 -3.56 -18.56 -4.99
CA GLY A 73 -3.17 -19.88 -5.48
C GLY A 73 -1.87 -20.42 -4.85
N PRO A 74 -1.38 -21.61 -5.28
CA PRO A 74 -0.22 -22.27 -4.70
C PRO A 74 1.08 -21.46 -4.70
N GLU A 75 1.28 -20.57 -5.69
CA GLU A 75 2.42 -19.65 -5.74
C GLU A 75 2.40 -18.65 -4.58
N THR A 76 1.24 -18.03 -4.32
CA THR A 76 1.06 -17.07 -3.23
C THR A 76 1.20 -17.76 -1.87
N TRP A 77 0.64 -18.97 -1.70
CA TRP A 77 0.81 -19.77 -0.48
C TRP A 77 2.26 -20.14 -0.20
N ARG A 78 3.04 -20.52 -1.22
CA ARG A 78 4.47 -20.83 -1.06
C ARG A 78 5.27 -19.61 -0.60
N ALA A 79 4.97 -18.44 -1.17
CA ALA A 79 5.58 -17.19 -0.77
C ALA A 79 5.14 -16.74 0.64
N LEU A 80 3.88 -16.95 1.04
CA LEU A 80 3.41 -16.65 2.41
C LEU A 80 4.15 -17.50 3.46
N ALA A 81 4.48 -18.75 3.13
CA ALA A 81 5.29 -19.62 3.98
C ALA A 81 6.76 -19.17 4.04
N HIS A 82 7.35 -18.80 2.89
CA HIS A 82 8.76 -18.43 2.75
C HIS A 82 8.91 -17.03 2.10
N PRO A 83 8.57 -15.95 2.84
CA PRO A 83 8.60 -14.61 2.28
C PRO A 83 10.04 -14.14 2.10
N HIS A 84 10.33 -13.54 0.94
CA HIS A 84 11.57 -12.79 0.75
C HIS A 84 11.31 -11.29 0.97
N TRP A 85 12.33 -10.60 1.48
CA TRP A 85 12.26 -9.19 1.77
C TRP A 85 13.19 -8.43 0.84
N ALA A 86 12.63 -7.51 0.05
CA ALA A 86 13.46 -6.53 -0.65
C ALA A 86 14.17 -5.64 0.38
N PRO A 87 15.41 -5.21 0.13
CA PRO A 87 16.04 -4.18 0.95
C PRO A 87 15.23 -2.88 0.88
N PRO A 88 15.31 -2.00 1.90
CA PRO A 88 14.71 -0.68 1.83
C PRO A 88 15.21 0.10 0.61
N LEU A 89 14.34 0.94 0.02
CA LEU A 89 14.72 1.79 -1.12
C LEU A 89 15.81 2.79 -0.73
N VAL A 90 15.84 3.21 0.54
CA VAL A 90 16.87 4.09 1.11
C VAL A 90 17.55 3.35 2.26
N PRO A 91 18.67 2.63 2.02
CA PRO A 91 19.33 1.79 3.04
C PRO A 91 19.76 2.56 4.30
N ALA A 92 20.19 3.82 4.14
CA ALA A 92 20.55 4.74 5.23
C ALA A 92 19.40 5.70 5.62
N GLY A 93 18.16 5.37 5.28
CA GLY A 93 17.00 6.24 5.50
C GLY A 93 16.70 6.44 6.99
N GLY A 94 16.16 7.61 7.34
CA GLY A 94 15.82 7.97 8.71
C GLY A 94 14.88 6.96 9.41
N PRO A 95 14.94 6.82 10.75
CA PRO A 95 14.28 5.74 11.48
C PRO A 95 12.74 5.83 11.49
N ARG A 96 12.17 6.98 11.11
CA ARG A 96 10.73 7.18 10.90
C ARG A 96 10.55 7.81 9.52
N ARG A 97 10.03 7.04 8.56
CA ARG A 97 9.83 7.48 7.17
C ARG A 97 8.74 6.66 6.48
N VAL A 98 8.33 7.13 5.30
CA VAL A 98 7.52 6.37 4.36
C VAL A 98 8.34 6.23 3.09
N GLU A 99 8.45 5.00 2.56
CA GLU A 99 9.02 4.73 1.25
C GLU A 99 7.89 4.35 0.29
N ILE A 100 7.94 4.88 -0.94
CA ILE A 100 6.98 4.54 -2.01
C ILE A 100 7.77 3.94 -3.18
N ASP A 101 7.61 2.64 -3.40
CA ASP A 101 8.14 1.97 -4.58
C ASP A 101 7.17 2.17 -5.75
N LEU A 102 7.50 3.12 -6.64
CA LEU A 102 6.70 3.38 -7.85
C LEU A 102 6.71 2.21 -8.85
N ARG A 103 7.73 1.34 -8.83
CA ARG A 103 7.82 0.17 -9.72
C ARG A 103 6.94 -0.97 -9.21
N ARG A 104 7.01 -1.26 -7.91
CA ARG A 104 6.18 -2.29 -7.27
C ARG A 104 4.81 -1.79 -6.83
N GLN A 105 4.54 -0.49 -6.93
CA GLN A 105 3.28 0.11 -6.47
C GLN A 105 2.99 -0.23 -4.99
N LEU A 106 4.00 -0.03 -4.13
CA LEU A 106 3.95 -0.31 -2.70
C LEU A 106 4.33 0.91 -1.86
N LEU A 107 3.60 1.11 -0.76
CA LEU A 107 3.95 2.02 0.32
C LEU A 107 4.41 1.22 1.52
N THR A 108 5.58 1.58 2.09
CA THR A 108 6.11 0.98 3.32
C THR A 108 6.32 2.05 4.39
N VAL A 109 5.70 1.89 5.55
CA VAL A 109 5.87 2.77 6.71
C VAL A 109 6.93 2.18 7.64
N TYR A 110 8.05 2.89 7.80
CA TYR A 110 9.12 2.53 8.71
C TYR A 110 8.99 3.23 10.07
N ARG A 111 9.16 2.46 11.15
CA ARG A 111 9.37 2.98 12.51
C ARG A 111 10.54 2.24 13.15
N HIS A 112 11.45 2.97 13.79
CA HIS A 112 12.71 2.42 14.31
C HIS A 112 13.49 1.60 13.25
N ASN A 113 13.48 2.09 12.01
CA ASN A 113 14.03 1.44 10.81
C ASN A 113 13.48 0.02 10.50
N ARG A 114 12.28 -0.34 11.00
CA ARG A 114 11.57 -1.57 10.66
C ARG A 114 10.26 -1.27 9.93
N PRO A 115 9.87 -2.06 8.91
CA PRO A 115 8.52 -2.00 8.35
C PRO A 115 7.47 -2.22 9.43
N THR A 116 6.42 -1.40 9.44
CA THR A 116 5.27 -1.51 10.36
C THR A 116 3.92 -1.49 9.64
N LEU A 117 3.94 -1.18 8.34
CA LEU A 117 2.82 -1.32 7.43
C LEU A 117 3.41 -1.41 6.01
N ILE A 118 2.99 -2.41 5.25
CA ILE A 118 3.20 -2.50 3.81
C ILE A 118 1.81 -2.53 3.17
N SER A 119 1.55 -1.66 2.21
CA SER A 119 0.25 -1.55 1.55
C SER A 119 0.41 -1.27 0.06
N HIS A 120 -0.62 -1.64 -0.70
CA HIS A 120 -0.73 -1.29 -2.12
C HIS A 120 -0.93 0.23 -2.22
N VAL A 121 -0.17 0.86 -3.11
CA VAL A 121 -0.54 2.17 -3.66
C VAL A 121 -1.02 2.03 -5.08
N SER A 122 -2.02 2.81 -5.46
CA SER A 122 -2.22 3.20 -6.85
C SER A 122 -1.64 4.60 -7.01
N THR A 123 -0.60 4.76 -7.83
CA THR A 123 -0.04 6.07 -8.16
C THR A 123 -0.56 6.53 -9.51
N GLY A 124 -0.61 7.84 -9.73
CA GLY A 124 -0.98 8.39 -11.03
C GLY A 124 -0.14 7.80 -12.18
N SER A 125 -0.82 7.50 -13.29
CA SER A 125 -0.37 6.69 -14.43
C SER A 125 0.74 7.31 -15.28
N GLY A 126 1.20 8.53 -14.97
CA GLY A 126 2.08 9.31 -15.83
C GLY A 126 1.39 9.89 -17.07
N THR A 127 0.13 9.55 -17.32
CA THR A 127 -0.65 10.03 -18.46
C THR A 127 -1.02 11.50 -18.29
N TYR A 128 -1.05 12.20 -19.43
CA TYR A 128 -1.62 13.53 -19.53
C TYR A 128 -3.16 13.44 -19.53
N PHE A 129 -3.82 14.34 -18.82
CA PHE A 129 -5.29 14.42 -18.78
C PHE A 129 -5.74 15.88 -18.83
N CYS A 130 -6.87 16.12 -19.49
CA CYS A 130 -7.47 17.44 -19.64
C CYS A 130 -8.88 17.42 -19.04
N GLN A 131 -9.15 18.27 -18.06
CA GLN A 131 -10.47 18.37 -17.42
C GLN A 131 -10.87 19.84 -17.31
N TYR A 132 -12.09 20.17 -17.78
CA TYR A 132 -12.63 21.53 -17.76
C TYR A 132 -11.67 22.62 -18.31
N GLY A 133 -11.00 22.31 -19.43
CA GLY A 133 -10.02 23.21 -20.08
C GLY A 133 -8.63 23.26 -19.43
N ASN A 134 -8.44 22.62 -18.27
CA ASN A 134 -7.14 22.56 -17.59
C ASN A 134 -6.47 21.21 -17.86
N SER A 135 -5.20 21.25 -18.26
CA SER A 135 -4.42 20.06 -18.59
C SER A 135 -3.34 19.81 -17.55
N SER A 136 -3.16 18.55 -17.14
CA SER A 136 -2.16 18.16 -16.14
C SER A 136 -1.60 16.76 -16.41
N SER A 137 -0.44 16.44 -15.84
CA SER A 137 0.11 15.08 -15.84
C SER A 137 -0.24 14.39 -14.53
N THR A 138 -0.52 13.09 -14.58
CA THR A 138 -0.66 12.24 -13.39
C THR A 138 0.69 11.73 -12.85
N LEU A 139 1.83 12.16 -13.40
CA LEU A 139 3.15 11.68 -12.98
C LEU A 139 3.38 11.90 -11.48
N THR A 140 3.55 10.81 -10.71
CA THR A 140 3.97 10.92 -9.31
C THR A 140 5.49 11.14 -9.28
N PRO A 141 6.00 12.30 -8.82
CA PRO A 141 7.42 12.61 -8.89
C PRO A 141 8.23 11.76 -7.91
N ALA A 142 9.41 11.29 -8.35
CA ALA A 142 10.37 10.59 -7.50
C ALA A 142 11.29 11.58 -6.78
N GLY A 143 11.74 11.21 -5.58
CA GLY A 143 12.67 11.99 -4.76
C GLY A 143 12.33 11.98 -3.27
N ASP A 144 13.03 12.80 -2.51
CA ASP A 144 12.74 13.04 -1.09
C ASP A 144 11.72 14.16 -0.91
N PHE A 145 10.73 13.94 -0.05
CA PHE A 145 9.64 14.88 0.22
C PHE A 145 9.40 14.96 1.74
N ARG A 146 8.81 16.07 2.18
CA ARG A 146 8.32 16.23 3.56
C ARG A 146 6.81 16.29 3.57
N ILE A 147 6.19 15.62 4.54
CA ILE A 147 4.77 15.81 4.85
C ILE A 147 4.63 17.20 5.47
N VAL A 148 3.73 18.02 4.92
CA VAL A 148 3.52 19.41 5.33
C VAL A 148 2.09 19.70 5.79
N GLN A 149 1.13 18.85 5.42
CA GLN A 149 -0.25 18.97 5.85
C GLN A 149 -0.88 17.58 5.98
N ARG A 150 -1.77 17.40 6.95
CA ARG A 150 -2.55 16.18 7.16
C ARG A 150 -4.00 16.55 7.40
N GLU A 151 -4.88 15.99 6.59
CA GLU A 151 -6.32 16.10 6.71
C GLU A 151 -6.90 14.74 7.14
N ARG A 152 -7.79 14.76 8.13
CA ARG A 152 -8.44 13.55 8.68
C ARG A 152 -9.95 13.53 8.44
N HIS A 153 -10.40 14.29 7.46
CA HIS A 153 -11.81 14.39 7.10
C HIS A 153 -12.11 13.45 5.94
N ARG A 154 -13.34 12.91 5.92
CA ARG A 154 -13.82 12.23 4.73
C ARG A 154 -13.86 13.23 3.59
N VAL A 155 -13.09 12.97 2.53
CA VAL A 155 -13.16 13.73 1.27
C VAL A 155 -13.98 12.89 0.31
N GLU A 156 -15.13 13.44 -0.10
CA GLU A 156 -15.93 12.85 -1.17
C GLU A 156 -15.37 13.36 -2.50
N ASP A 157 -14.64 12.50 -3.18
CA ASP A 157 -14.10 12.71 -4.53
C ASP A 157 -14.96 11.89 -5.50
N PRO A 158 -15.40 12.43 -6.65
CA PRO A 158 -16.20 11.70 -7.65
C PRO A 158 -15.55 10.39 -8.14
N LEU A 159 -14.24 10.21 -7.92
CA LEU A 159 -13.50 9.01 -8.31
C LEU A 159 -13.27 8.02 -7.15
N ALA A 160 -13.40 8.42 -5.88
CA ALA A 160 -13.44 7.53 -4.70
C ALA A 160 -13.70 8.28 -3.37
N THR A 161 -14.46 7.70 -2.44
CA THR A 161 -14.54 8.21 -1.06
C THR A 161 -13.24 7.95 -0.29
N MET A 162 -12.65 9.00 0.28
CA MET A 162 -11.34 8.97 0.95
C MET A 162 -11.47 9.41 2.42
N TYR A 163 -10.61 8.90 3.30
CA TYR A 163 -10.73 9.08 4.77
C TYR A 163 -9.58 9.85 5.43
N GLU A 164 -8.34 9.67 4.98
CA GLU A 164 -7.22 10.56 5.36
C GLU A 164 -6.45 11.00 4.11
N THR A 165 -5.94 12.23 4.13
CA THR A 165 -5.03 12.77 3.10
C THR A 165 -3.76 13.31 3.76
N LEU A 166 -2.60 12.84 3.30
CA LEU A 166 -1.28 13.31 3.66
C LEU A 166 -0.68 14.08 2.48
N SER A 167 -0.47 15.37 2.69
CA SER A 167 0.03 16.32 1.71
C SER A 167 1.53 16.50 1.86
N PHE A 168 2.28 16.36 0.76
CA PHE A 168 3.73 16.44 0.74
C PHE A 168 4.27 17.41 -0.31
N MET A 169 5.47 17.94 -0.05
CA MET A 169 6.17 18.83 -0.97
C MET A 169 7.67 18.57 -0.98
N ARG A 170 8.32 18.88 -2.11
CA ARG A 170 9.79 18.73 -2.28
C ARG A 170 10.55 19.92 -1.70
N ASP A 171 10.03 21.11 -1.95
CA ASP A 171 10.56 22.39 -1.50
C ASP A 171 9.41 23.25 -0.98
N PRO A 172 9.45 23.75 0.28
CA PRO A 172 8.49 24.70 0.82
C PRO A 172 8.20 25.92 -0.08
N ALA A 173 9.18 26.41 -0.84
CA ALA A 173 9.01 27.56 -1.73
C ALA A 173 8.29 27.22 -3.05
N ALA A 174 8.28 25.95 -3.46
CA ALA A 174 7.71 25.52 -4.75
C ALA A 174 6.20 25.20 -4.69
N GLY A 175 5.58 25.30 -3.51
CA GLY A 175 4.18 24.89 -3.30
C GLY A 175 3.99 23.37 -3.23
N PHE A 176 2.73 22.97 -3.06
CA PHE A 176 2.35 21.57 -2.85
C PHE A 176 2.72 20.67 -4.05
N THR A 177 3.30 19.49 -3.80
CA THR A 177 3.86 18.61 -4.84
C THR A 177 3.23 17.21 -4.91
N GLY A 178 2.26 16.87 -4.06
CA GLY A 178 1.54 15.59 -4.14
C GLY A 178 0.83 15.18 -2.84
N ALA A 179 -0.15 14.29 -2.96
CA ALA A 179 -0.88 13.72 -1.83
C ALA A 179 -0.89 12.19 -1.86
N ILE A 180 -0.76 11.58 -0.68
CA ILE A 180 -1.12 10.19 -0.39
C ILE A 180 -2.50 10.23 0.29
N ARG A 181 -3.50 9.56 -0.25
CA ARG A 181 -4.85 9.46 0.33
C ARG A 181 -5.14 8.01 0.74
N SER A 182 -5.91 7.74 1.79
CA SER A 182 -6.38 6.38 2.14
C SER A 182 -7.89 6.21 1.90
N GLY A 183 -8.29 5.04 1.41
CA GLY A 183 -9.70 4.69 1.16
C GLY A 183 -10.05 3.29 1.69
N LEU A 184 -11.33 3.09 2.05
CA LEU A 184 -11.85 1.81 2.60
C LEU A 184 -11.78 0.62 1.63
N THR A 185 -11.70 0.89 0.32
CA THR A 185 -11.86 -0.13 -0.74
C THR A 185 -10.71 -0.18 -1.74
N SER A 186 -9.78 0.78 -1.69
CA SER A 186 -8.78 1.01 -2.74
C SER A 186 -7.33 1.15 -2.23
N GLY A 187 -7.09 0.90 -0.94
CA GLY A 187 -5.77 1.06 -0.32
C GLY A 187 -5.34 2.52 -0.25
N PHE A 188 -4.06 2.79 -0.51
CA PHE A 188 -3.58 4.17 -0.62
C PHE A 188 -3.59 4.64 -2.09
N THR A 189 -4.07 5.85 -2.36
CA THR A 189 -4.04 6.48 -3.68
C THR A 189 -3.11 7.68 -3.67
N GLY A 190 -2.05 7.63 -4.48
CA GLY A 190 -1.09 8.71 -4.68
C GLY A 190 -1.47 9.57 -5.89
N GLY A 191 -1.64 10.88 -5.69
CA GLY A 191 -2.03 11.77 -6.79
C GLY A 191 -1.53 13.20 -6.63
N LEU A 192 -1.20 13.82 -7.76
CA LEU A 192 -0.99 15.26 -7.87
C LEU A 192 -2.34 15.99 -7.74
N LYS A 193 -2.49 16.82 -6.71
CA LYS A 193 -3.52 17.85 -6.62
C LYS A 193 -2.86 19.21 -6.88
N HIS A 194 -3.06 19.79 -8.07
CA HIS A 194 -2.71 21.20 -8.24
C HIS A 194 -3.71 22.03 -7.41
N ALA A 195 -3.22 22.95 -6.57
CA ALA A 195 -4.12 23.91 -5.93
C ALA A 195 -4.65 24.86 -7.03
N PRO A 196 -5.95 25.19 -7.08
CA PRO A 196 -6.40 26.29 -7.91
C PRO A 196 -5.70 27.55 -7.41
N GLY A 197 -4.98 28.23 -8.31
CA GLY A 197 -4.17 29.39 -7.96
C GLY A 197 -5.02 30.47 -7.27
N GLY A 198 -4.74 30.72 -6.00
CA GLY A 198 -5.33 31.86 -5.30
C GLY A 198 -4.88 33.14 -6.00
N ARG A 199 -5.84 33.95 -6.47
CA ARG A 199 -5.55 35.30 -6.95
C ARG A 199 -5.01 36.13 -5.79
N ALA A 200 -3.74 36.49 -5.86
CA ALA A 200 -3.20 37.65 -5.16
C ALA A 200 -3.35 38.88 -6.08
N GLY A 201 -3.92 39.96 -5.54
CA GLY A 201 -4.20 41.21 -6.26
C GLY A 201 -5.56 41.21 -6.98
N ALA A 202 -6.35 42.28 -6.92
CA ALA A 202 -6.13 43.60 -6.30
C ALA A 202 -7.17 43.89 -5.21
#